data_AF-B6HMX2-F1
#
_entry.id   AF-B6HMX2-F1
#
_cell.length_a   1.000
_cell.length_b   1.000
_cell.length_c   1.000
_cell.angle_alpha   90.00
_cell.angle_beta   90.00
_cell.angle_gamma   90.00
#
_symmetry.space_group_name_H-M   'P 1'
#
loop_
_entity.id
_entity.type
_entity.pdbx_description
1 polymer ?
#
loop_
_entity_poly.entity_id
_entity_poly.type
_entity_poly.pdbx_seq_one_letter_code
_entity_poly.pdbx_strand_id
1 'polypeptide(L)'
;MPPTRCSVPVRCGDTKAGTLIGIDRFGNKYFENLEELPLLPRLVRTRWVDYKEAEYDASHIEPGWHAWISYLVDGPPHADKVMQSGLRPWEESDHRPNPTLSRAAYKTYSTTRPKIAAWTPTTAPR
;
A
#
# COMPACT_ATOMS: atom_id res chain seq x y z
N MET A 1 -20.69 10.03 -21.99
CA MET A 1 -19.51 9.17 -22.17
C MET A 1 -19.87 7.81 -21.58
N PRO A 2 -19.88 6.71 -22.34
CA PRO A 2 -20.26 5.42 -21.78
C PRO A 2 -19.24 5.01 -20.72
N PRO A 3 -19.65 4.38 -19.59
CA PRO A 3 -18.71 3.86 -18.61
C PRO A 3 -17.83 2.82 -19.32
N THR A 4 -16.52 3.03 -19.28
CA THR A 4 -15.55 2.12 -19.89
C THR A 4 -15.70 0.75 -19.28
N ARG A 5 -16.37 -0.15 -20.00
CA ARG A 5 -16.49 -1.57 -19.66
C ARG A 5 -15.08 -2.14 -19.70
N CYS A 6 -14.50 -2.48 -18.54
CA CYS A 6 -13.27 -3.26 -18.50
C CYS A 6 -13.55 -4.64 -19.11
N SER A 7 -13.24 -4.80 -20.39
CA SER A 7 -13.08 -6.11 -21.01
C SER A 7 -11.64 -6.58 -20.79
N VAL A 8 -11.51 -7.84 -20.32
CA VAL A 8 -10.31 -8.71 -20.29
C VAL A 8 -9.34 -8.56 -19.08
N PRO A 9 -8.74 -9.64 -18.54
CA PRO A 9 -9.26 -10.96 -18.12
C PRO A 9 -9.16 -11.16 -16.58
N VAL A 10 -10.04 -11.99 -16.03
CA VAL A 10 -9.97 -12.74 -14.75
C VAL A 10 -8.72 -12.50 -13.87
N ARG A 11 -8.66 -11.38 -13.12
CA ARG A 11 -7.68 -11.22 -12.01
C ARG A 11 -8.35 -11.19 -10.64
N CYS A 12 -9.49 -10.51 -10.52
CA CYS A 12 -10.22 -10.35 -9.27
C CYS A 12 -11.12 -11.56 -8.91
N GLY A 13 -11.28 -12.54 -9.81
CA GLY A 13 -12.20 -13.69 -9.61
C GLY A 13 -13.69 -13.31 -9.55
N ASP A 14 -14.01 -12.02 -9.63
CA ASP A 14 -15.36 -11.44 -9.61
C ASP A 14 -15.53 -10.52 -10.83
N THR A 15 -16.73 -10.48 -11.41
CA THR A 15 -17.03 -9.59 -12.54
C THR A 15 -17.68 -8.32 -12.00
N LYS A 16 -16.89 -7.25 -11.92
CA LYS A 16 -17.36 -5.95 -11.43
C LYS A 16 -17.26 -4.90 -12.53
N ALA A 17 -18.14 -3.92 -12.47
CA ALA A 17 -18.08 -2.73 -13.31
C ALA A 17 -18.21 -1.50 -12.43
N GLY A 18 -17.35 -0.50 -12.63
CA GLY A 18 -17.33 0.71 -11.81
C GLY A 18 -16.62 1.86 -12.49
N THR A 19 -16.67 3.02 -11.85
CA THR A 19 -16.01 4.24 -12.34
C THR A 19 -14.55 4.23 -11.90
N LEU A 20 -13.63 4.52 -12.82
CA LEU A 20 -12.21 4.68 -12.51
C LEU A 20 -12.02 6.01 -11.77
N ILE A 21 -11.63 5.94 -10.49
CA ILE A 21 -11.39 7.10 -9.64
C ILE A 21 -9.98 7.64 -9.84
N GLY A 22 -9.00 6.76 -9.98
CA GLY A 22 -7.62 7.17 -10.21
C GLY A 22 -6.65 6.01 -10.36
N ILE A 23 -5.40 6.37 -10.64
CA ILE A 23 -4.30 5.45 -10.83
C ILE A 23 -3.18 5.87 -9.89
N ASP A 24 -2.58 4.88 -9.22
CA ASP A 24 -1.45 5.06 -8.34
C ASP A 24 -0.13 5.32 -9.09
N ARG A 25 0.92 5.76 -8.39
CA ARG A 25 2.28 5.84 -8.99
C ARG A 25 2.79 4.48 -9.45
N PHE A 26 2.44 3.41 -8.74
CA PHE A 26 2.76 2.03 -9.11
C PHE A 26 1.91 1.51 -10.28
N GLY A 27 0.88 2.25 -10.69
CA GLY A 27 -0.03 1.90 -11.77
C GLY A 27 -1.21 1.01 -11.35
N ASN A 28 -1.46 0.88 -10.04
CA ASN A 28 -2.66 0.25 -9.50
C ASN A 28 -3.88 1.13 -9.81
N LYS A 29 -4.99 0.53 -10.26
CA LYS A 29 -6.20 1.26 -10.65
C LYS A 29 -7.27 1.11 -9.59
N TYR A 30 -7.88 2.23 -9.19
CA TYR A 30 -8.91 2.25 -8.16
C TYR A 30 -10.28 2.54 -8.76
N PHE A 31 -11.25 1.74 -8.36
CA PHE A 31 -12.62 1.82 -8.87
C PHE A 31 -13.62 1.98 -7.73
N GLU A 32 -14.71 2.67 -8.03
CA GLU A 32 -15.87 2.83 -7.15
C GLU A 32 -17.16 2.60 -7.93
N ASN A 33 -18.08 1.86 -7.33
CA ASN A 33 -19.46 1.72 -7.78
C ASN A 33 -20.42 1.80 -6.59
N LEU A 34 -21.21 2.88 -6.55
CA LEU A 34 -22.24 3.11 -5.53
C LEU A 34 -23.58 2.44 -5.89
N GLU A 35 -23.76 2.04 -7.14
CA GLU A 35 -25.03 1.48 -7.66
C GLU A 35 -25.11 -0.04 -7.52
N GLU A 36 -23.99 -0.72 -7.27
CA GLU A 36 -23.94 -2.18 -7.33
C GLU A 36 -24.81 -2.88 -6.27
N LEU A 37 -25.11 -2.26 -5.11
CA LEU A 37 -25.81 -2.93 -4.00
C LEU A 37 -26.65 -2.02 -3.07
N PRO A 38 -27.93 -1.73 -3.41
CA PRO A 38 -28.89 -1.16 -2.45
C PRO A 38 -29.48 -2.17 -1.44
N LEU A 39 -29.28 -3.48 -1.64
CA LEU A 39 -30.16 -4.52 -1.08
C LEU A 39 -29.57 -5.45 -0.01
N LEU A 40 -28.29 -5.34 0.37
CA LEU A 40 -27.70 -6.17 1.44
C LEU A 40 -26.65 -5.37 2.25
N PRO A 41 -26.44 -5.68 3.54
CA PRO A 41 -25.61 -4.91 4.49
C PRO A 41 -24.09 -5.00 4.23
N ARG A 42 -23.66 -5.30 3.00
CA ARG A 42 -22.25 -5.29 2.58
C ARG A 42 -21.89 -3.96 1.93
N LEU A 43 -21.93 -2.89 2.73
CA LEU A 43 -21.40 -1.56 2.34
C LEU A 43 -19.93 -1.59 1.89
N VAL A 44 -19.19 -2.67 2.18
CA VAL A 44 -17.73 -2.75 2.03
C VAL A 44 -17.29 -3.07 0.59
N ARG A 45 -18.20 -3.49 -0.31
CA ARG A 45 -17.82 -3.95 -1.68
C ARG A 45 -17.86 -2.88 -2.77
N THR A 46 -18.21 -1.63 -2.45
CA THR A 46 -18.36 -0.56 -3.44
C THR A 46 -17.04 -0.09 -4.04
N ARG A 47 -15.93 -0.25 -3.32
CA ARG A 47 -14.58 0.11 -3.79
C ARG A 47 -13.71 -1.12 -3.99
N TRP A 48 -12.89 -1.13 -5.04
CA TRP A 48 -11.89 -2.17 -5.28
C TRP A 48 -10.67 -1.62 -6.02
N VAL A 49 -9.59 -2.41 -5.99
CA VAL A 49 -8.33 -2.13 -6.68
C VAL A 49 -8.04 -3.23 -7.70
N ASP A 50 -7.60 -2.83 -8.89
CA ASP A 50 -6.96 -3.71 -9.85
C ASP A 50 -5.46 -3.45 -9.84
N TYR A 51 -4.72 -4.42 -9.35
CA TYR A 51 -3.25 -4.37 -9.33
C TYR A 51 -2.68 -4.49 -10.73
N LYS A 52 -1.59 -3.75 -10.97
CA LYS A 52 -0.85 -3.83 -12.23
C LYS A 52 -0.14 -5.17 -12.38
N GLU A 53 0.49 -5.64 -11.31
CA GLU A 53 1.25 -6.88 -11.27
C GLU A 53 0.35 -8.12 -11.14
N ALA A 54 0.83 -9.28 -11.61
CA ALA A 54 0.11 -10.55 -11.50
C ALA A 54 0.31 -11.18 -10.12
N GLU A 55 1.51 -11.04 -9.55
CA GLU A 55 1.82 -11.39 -8.16
C GLU A 55 1.47 -10.19 -7.28
N TYR A 56 0.18 -10.03 -6.99
CA TYR A 56 -0.30 -8.90 -6.20
C TYR A 56 -0.20 -9.17 -4.70
N ASP A 57 0.18 -8.15 -3.95
CA ASP A 57 0.10 -8.14 -2.49
C ASP A 57 -0.67 -6.89 -2.01
N ALA A 58 -1.37 -7.01 -0.89
CA ALA A 58 -2.12 -5.92 -0.27
C ALA A 58 -1.18 -4.77 0.14
N SER A 59 0.08 -5.06 0.41
CA SER A 59 1.10 -4.06 0.76
C SER A 59 1.55 -3.20 -0.42
N HIS A 60 1.04 -3.41 -1.64
CA HIS A 60 1.38 -2.59 -2.81
C HIS A 60 0.54 -1.30 -2.92
N ILE A 61 -0.48 -1.13 -2.08
CA ILE A 61 -1.35 0.05 -2.06
C ILE A 61 -0.66 1.20 -1.31
N GLU A 62 -0.51 2.37 -1.93
CA GLU A 62 0.01 3.55 -1.24
C GLU A 62 -0.85 3.96 -0.01
N PRO A 63 -0.27 4.57 1.03
CA PRO A 63 -0.97 4.87 2.28
C PRO A 63 -2.24 5.72 2.12
N GLY A 64 -2.23 6.72 1.23
CA GLY A 64 -3.40 7.56 0.95
C GLY A 64 -4.54 6.77 0.30
N TRP A 65 -4.20 5.93 -0.67
CA TRP A 65 -5.16 5.02 -1.29
C TRP A 65 -5.64 3.91 -0.34
N HIS A 66 -4.79 3.48 0.60
CA HIS A 66 -5.13 2.51 1.64
C HIS A 66 -6.18 3.07 2.62
N ALA A 67 -6.08 4.36 2.97
CA ALA A 67 -7.10 5.03 3.79
C ALA A 67 -8.44 5.14 3.04
N TRP A 68 -8.43 5.45 1.74
CA TRP A 68 -9.64 5.55 0.92
C TRP A 68 -10.33 4.19 0.69
N ILE A 69 -9.56 3.15 0.33
CA ILE A 69 -10.13 1.81 0.09
C ILE A 69 -10.69 1.18 1.36
N SER A 70 -10.16 1.56 2.52
CA SER A 70 -10.61 1.09 3.85
C SER A 70 -11.77 1.90 4.43
N TYR A 71 -12.37 2.81 3.67
CA TYR A 71 -13.43 3.73 4.12
C TYR A 71 -13.05 4.61 5.32
N LEU A 72 -11.75 4.88 5.51
CA LEU A 72 -11.29 5.82 6.54
C LEU A 72 -11.56 7.27 6.13
N VAL A 73 -11.53 7.52 4.82
CA VAL A 73 -11.77 8.82 4.21
C VAL A 73 -12.72 8.65 3.02
N ASP A 74 -13.65 9.59 2.87
CA ASP A 74 -14.62 9.58 1.78
C ASP A 74 -13.99 9.94 0.43
N GLY A 75 -13.12 10.96 0.44
CA GLY A 75 -12.43 11.46 -0.75
C GLY A 75 -11.16 10.67 -1.09
N PRO A 76 -10.88 10.42 -2.39
CA PRO A 76 -9.59 9.86 -2.81
C PRO A 76 -8.44 10.84 -2.51
N PRO A 77 -7.17 10.37 -2.46
CA PRO A 77 -6.01 11.20 -2.13
C PRO A 77 -5.83 12.42 -3.05
N HIS A 78 -6.38 12.37 -4.27
CA HIS A 78 -6.38 13.47 -5.23
C HIS A 78 -7.41 14.56 -4.91
N ALA A 79 -8.46 14.26 -4.15
CA ALA A 79 -9.53 15.20 -3.81
C ALA A 79 -9.41 15.74 -2.38
N ASP A 80 -8.81 14.96 -1.46
CA ASP A 80 -8.68 15.37 -0.07
C ASP A 80 -7.52 16.36 0.14
N LYS A 81 -7.87 17.56 0.61
CA LYS A 81 -6.90 18.64 0.89
C LYS A 81 -5.93 18.26 2.01
N VAL A 82 -6.34 17.41 2.94
CA VAL A 82 -5.47 16.97 4.05
C VAL A 82 -4.37 16.07 3.49
N MET A 83 -4.68 15.18 2.55
CA MET A 83 -3.70 14.30 1.91
C MET A 83 -2.78 15.06 0.94
N GLN A 84 -3.23 16.19 0.39
CA GLN A 84 -2.41 17.07 -0.44
C GLN A 84 -1.46 17.98 0.35
N SER A 85 -1.53 17.99 1.69
CA SER A 85 -0.75 18.91 2.54
C SER A 85 0.78 18.73 2.46
N GLY A 86 1.25 17.79 1.65
CA GLY A 86 2.65 17.59 1.30
C GLY A 86 3.33 16.57 2.19
N LEU A 87 4.47 16.06 1.72
CA LEU A 87 5.31 15.15 2.48
C LEU A 87 5.95 15.90 3.64
N ARG A 88 5.91 15.29 4.83
CA ARG A 88 6.62 15.83 5.99
C ARG A 88 8.13 15.65 5.76
N PRO A 89 9.00 16.50 6.37
CA PRO A 89 10.45 16.41 6.15
C PRO A 89 11.09 15.06 6.49
N TRP A 90 10.46 14.28 7.37
CA TRP A 90 10.94 12.97 7.82
C TRP A 90 10.19 11.79 7.17
N GLU A 91 9.20 12.07 6.34
CA GLU A 91 8.41 11.05 5.67
C GLU A 91 9.13 10.62 4.39
N GLU A 92 9.22 9.31 4.17
CA GLU A 92 9.79 8.77 2.95
C GLU A 92 8.93 9.19 1.75
N SER A 93 9.58 9.60 0.65
CA SER A 93 8.89 10.10 -0.54
C SER A 93 8.09 9.04 -1.27
N ASP A 94 8.55 7.80 -1.18
CA ASP A 94 8.03 6.67 -1.94
C ASP A 94 7.61 5.54 -1.01
N HIS A 95 6.45 4.98 -1.31
CA HIS A 95 5.93 3.82 -0.61
C HIS A 95 6.79 2.58 -0.88
N ARG A 96 7.16 1.87 0.19
CA ARG A 96 7.90 0.61 0.11
C ARG A 96 6.97 -0.54 0.51
N PRO A 97 6.66 -1.48 -0.41
CA PRO A 97 5.84 -2.63 -0.09
C PRO A 97 6.56 -3.57 0.89
N ASN A 98 5.82 -4.52 1.47
CA ASN A 98 6.33 -5.42 2.48
C ASN A 98 7.44 -6.36 1.93
N PRO A 99 8.70 -6.24 2.37
CA PRO A 99 9.79 -7.06 1.87
C PRO A 99 9.93 -8.40 2.63
N THR A 100 8.89 -8.89 3.28
CA THR A 100 8.92 -10.15 4.05
C THR A 100 9.32 -11.34 3.15
N LEU A 101 10.12 -12.28 3.68
CA LEU A 101 10.70 -13.41 2.94
C LEU A 101 11.64 -13.03 1.76
N SER A 102 11.98 -11.75 1.60
CA SER A 102 12.98 -11.28 0.63
C SER A 102 14.34 -11.00 1.29
N ARG A 103 15.36 -10.70 0.48
CA ARG A 103 16.67 -10.24 0.98
C ARG A 103 16.58 -8.91 1.75
N ALA A 104 15.56 -8.10 1.47
CA ALA A 104 15.31 -6.81 2.09
C ALA A 104 14.43 -6.91 3.36
N ALA A 105 14.12 -8.13 3.83
CA ALA A 105 13.36 -8.32 5.06
C ALA A 105 14.04 -7.67 6.27
N TYR A 106 13.24 -7.04 7.13
CA TYR A 106 13.74 -6.42 8.35
C TYR A 106 14.37 -7.45 9.29
N LYS A 107 15.64 -7.25 9.63
CA LYS A 107 16.39 -8.08 10.58
C LYS A 107 16.62 -7.29 11.85
N THR A 108 16.09 -7.79 12.96
CA THR A 108 16.31 -7.20 14.27
C THR A 108 17.75 -7.44 14.73
N TYR A 109 18.32 -6.42 15.37
CA TYR A 109 19.61 -6.50 16.02
C TYR A 109 19.57 -5.67 17.30
N SER A 110 20.51 -5.91 18.22
CA SER A 110 20.66 -5.04 19.39
C SER A 110 21.14 -3.68 18.94
N THR A 111 20.32 -2.64 19.13
CA THR A 111 20.72 -1.25 18.94
C THR A 111 21.66 -0.75 20.05
N THR A 112 21.82 -1.53 21.12
CA THR A 112 22.72 -1.21 22.23
C THR A 112 24.13 -1.72 21.99
N ARG A 113 25.12 -0.91 22.37
CA ARG A 113 26.53 -1.30 22.41
C ARG A 113 26.80 -2.19 23.64
N PRO A 114 27.80 -3.09 23.60
CA PRO A 114 28.19 -3.87 24.78
C PRO A 114 28.48 -2.96 25.97
N LYS A 115 27.90 -3.26 27.13
CA LYS A 115 28.06 -2.44 28.35
C LYS A 115 29.44 -2.63 29.01
N ILE A 116 30.04 -3.80 28.81
CA ILE A 116 31.33 -4.16 29.39
C ILE A 116 32.31 -4.34 28.24
N ALA A 117 33.41 -3.59 28.27
CA ALA A 117 34.51 -3.75 27.32
C ALA A 117 35.44 -4.86 27.82
N ALA A 118 35.69 -5.86 26.96
CA ALA A 118 36.65 -6.91 27.25
C ALA A 118 38.09 -6.36 27.14
N TRP A 119 38.98 -6.85 28.01
CA TRP A 119 40.41 -6.58 27.87
C TRP A 119 40.93 -7.16 26.55
N THR A 120 41.68 -6.37 25.79
CA THR A 120 42.28 -6.79 24.53
C THR A 120 43.71 -7.27 24.81
N PRO A 121 44.01 -8.58 24.69
CA PRO A 121 45.31 -9.11 25.07
C PRO A 121 46.41 -8.57 24.16
N THR A 122 47.50 -8.10 24.77
CA THR A 122 48.72 -7.70 24.05
C THR A 122 49.82 -8.67 24.40
N THR A 123 50.44 -9.30 23.39
CA THR A 123 51.53 -10.26 23.60
C THR A 123 52.84 -9.49 23.81
N ALA A 124 53.48 -9.65 24.98
CA ALA A 124 54.84 -9.20 25.20
C ALA A 124 55.84 -10.31 24.84
N PRO A 125 56.98 -9.99 24.20
CA PRO A 125 58.08 -10.95 24.06
C PRO A 125 58.64 -11.31 25.45
N ARG A 126 59.22 -12.52 25.55
CA ARG A 126 59.83 -13.03 26.78
C ARG A 126 61.16 -12.36 27.10
#